data_AF-A0A7J9MV82-F1
#
_entry.id   AF-A0A7J9MV82-F1
#
_cell.length_a   1.000
_cell.length_b   1.000
_cell.length_c   1.000
_cell.angle_alpha   90.00
_cell.angle_beta   90.00
_cell.angle_gamma   90.00
#
_symmetry.space_group_name_H-M   'P 1'
#
loop_
_entity.id
_entity.type
_entity.pdbx_description
1 polymer ?
#
loop_
_entity_poly.entity_id
_entity_poly.type
_entity_poly.pdbx_seq_one_letter_code
_entity_poly.pdbx_strand_id
1 'polypeptide(L)'
;TYESAVLGFSNHTQYLSYFSLISASVFAYQKWRQKLCFEEALLLQLHGNLLLQHIKGLKLITFYTSLFELLLIPLMIRTKLASNLVSLFSLKKKIEDVILRAEMLAPTALELEEARRIKQEEMIRDYDLWNDPVKSSEILVKLADSVKVVDALKDLKYKAEEAKLIAQLAETDAVNYSLFEQAYDASLAISDLLDKYEVSRLLRGAYEMEGACVIIKTNSEGNKSEVWAEQLLSMYMKWAKKQGYRGRVVEKDLSTNGGIKSATIEFEFEYAYGFLSGETGVHRMIRSQNGSVHNEVSSVGINVVPLFLGTTPDLQISDDDLILSSVLSLGEKQSRTGYTVCVQHIPTSLTFQSSGERSYFANQIKALNRLKAKLLVVANEQGVSDVSSINTAAMVDMWQKETRRYMFHPSKLVRDVKTGLELPDLNSVLDGNIEALIVAHINTRQSNFTI
;
A
#
# COMPACT_ATOMS: atom_id res chain seq x y z
N THR A 1 34.15 8.73 22.44
CA THR A 1 33.46 9.97 22.03
C THR A 1 32.55 9.64 20.87
N TYR A 2 31.26 9.85 21.05
CA TYR A 2 30.17 9.63 20.09
C TYR A 2 30.28 10.57 18.87
N GLU A 3 29.61 10.19 17.77
CA GLU A 3 29.12 11.00 16.62
C GLU A 3 30.14 11.54 15.60
N SER A 4 29.94 11.49 14.27
CA SER A 4 28.78 11.11 13.45
C SER A 4 29.19 10.91 11.97
N ALA A 5 28.50 9.97 11.31
CA ALA A 5 28.06 9.83 9.90
C ALA A 5 28.87 10.50 8.75
N VAL A 6 29.05 9.87 7.58
CA VAL A 6 28.00 9.73 6.55
C VAL A 6 28.56 8.90 5.36
N LEU A 7 27.75 7.94 4.89
CA LEU A 7 27.65 7.33 3.54
C LEU A 7 28.70 6.33 3.00
N GLY A 8 28.15 5.18 2.59
CA GLY A 8 28.57 4.44 1.40
C GLY A 8 29.37 3.18 1.68
N PHE A 9 29.11 2.12 0.90
CA PHE A 9 29.91 0.91 0.75
C PHE A 9 29.62 -0.28 1.70
N SER A 10 28.37 -0.72 1.75
CA SER A 10 28.07 -2.14 1.99
C SER A 10 27.99 -2.87 0.65
N ASN A 11 29.11 -3.48 0.24
CA ASN A 11 29.18 -4.68 -0.63
C ASN A 11 30.66 -5.00 -0.93
N HIS A 12 31.53 -3.99 -1.02
CA HIS A 12 32.98 -4.22 -1.21
C HIS A 12 33.67 -4.91 -0.03
N THR A 13 33.18 -4.73 1.20
CA THR A 13 33.76 -5.36 2.41
C THR A 13 33.49 -6.87 2.48
N GLN A 14 32.37 -7.36 1.97
CA GLN A 14 32.12 -8.81 1.86
C GLN A 14 32.95 -9.44 0.74
N TYR A 15 33.12 -8.76 -0.40
CA TYR A 15 34.01 -9.25 -1.46
C TYR A 15 35.47 -9.29 -1.01
N LEU A 16 35.95 -8.27 -0.30
CA LEU A 16 37.29 -8.25 0.29
C LEU A 16 37.45 -9.27 1.42
N SER A 17 36.43 -9.53 2.25
CA SER A 17 36.50 -10.55 3.30
C SER A 17 36.52 -11.96 2.71
N TYR A 18 35.76 -12.22 1.64
CA TYR A 18 35.78 -13.50 0.94
C TYR A 18 37.07 -13.69 0.14
N PHE A 19 37.59 -12.67 -0.53
CA PHE A 19 38.92 -12.74 -1.15
C PHE A 19 40.02 -12.92 -0.11
N SER A 20 39.94 -12.29 1.05
CA SER A 20 40.90 -12.49 2.15
C SER A 20 40.76 -13.87 2.79
N LEU A 21 39.55 -14.43 2.86
CA LEU A 21 39.33 -15.79 3.36
C LEU A 21 39.84 -16.83 2.37
N ILE A 22 39.59 -16.65 1.08
CA ILE A 22 40.11 -17.53 0.03
C ILE A 22 41.64 -17.38 -0.06
N SER A 23 42.18 -16.16 -0.01
CA SER A 23 43.64 -15.96 -0.01
C SER A 23 44.27 -16.51 1.25
N ALA A 24 43.66 -16.34 2.44
CA ALA A 24 44.14 -16.92 3.69
C ALA A 24 44.06 -18.46 3.69
N SER A 25 43.03 -19.03 3.05
CA SER A 25 42.90 -20.48 2.88
C SER A 25 43.97 -21.02 1.93
N VAL A 26 44.23 -20.32 0.82
CA VAL A 26 45.30 -20.65 -0.13
C VAL A 26 46.68 -20.48 0.51
N PHE A 27 46.89 -19.43 1.31
CA PHE A 27 48.14 -19.19 2.04
C PHE A 27 48.36 -20.21 3.16
N ALA A 28 47.30 -20.57 3.89
CA ALA A 28 47.32 -21.62 4.90
C ALA A 28 47.60 -22.98 4.26
N TYR A 29 47.04 -23.25 3.08
CA TYR A 29 47.31 -24.45 2.30
C TYR A 29 48.74 -24.48 1.75
N GLN A 30 49.28 -23.35 1.26
CA GLN A 30 50.68 -23.24 0.84
C GLN A 30 51.65 -23.42 2.02
N LYS A 31 51.32 -22.86 3.18
CA LYS A 31 52.11 -23.00 4.42
C LYS A 31 52.04 -24.43 4.97
N TRP A 32 50.87 -25.07 4.89
CA TRP A 32 50.70 -26.50 5.19
C TRP A 32 51.48 -27.37 4.23
N ARG A 33 51.47 -27.08 2.93
CA ARG A 33 52.25 -27.76 1.90
C ARG A 33 53.76 -27.61 2.10
N GLN A 34 54.24 -26.42 2.45
CA GLN A 34 55.64 -26.19 2.82
C GLN A 34 56.05 -26.98 4.07
N LYS A 35 55.16 -27.05 5.06
CA LYS A 35 55.38 -27.81 6.30
C LYS A 35 55.40 -29.32 6.05
N LEU A 36 54.53 -29.81 5.17
CA LEU A 36 54.49 -31.21 4.73
C LEU A 36 55.78 -31.60 3.97
N CYS A 37 56.25 -30.74 3.05
CA CYS A 37 57.53 -30.97 2.36
C CYS A 37 58.74 -30.95 3.31
N PHE A 38 58.68 -30.19 4.41
CA PHE A 38 59.75 -30.13 5.42
C PHE A 38 59.74 -31.37 6.34
N GLU A 39 58.56 -31.87 6.72
CA GLU A 39 58.42 -33.12 7.48
C GLU A 39 58.72 -34.36 6.62
N GLU A 40 58.41 -34.33 5.31
CA GLU A 40 58.80 -35.36 4.33
C GLU A 40 60.33 -35.45 4.15
N ALA A 41 61.04 -34.32 4.14
CA ALA A 41 62.51 -34.30 4.09
C ALA A 41 63.14 -34.93 5.33
N LEU A 42 62.47 -34.84 6.48
CA LEU A 42 62.89 -35.48 7.74
C LEU A 42 62.59 -36.99 7.77
N LEU A 43 61.46 -37.42 7.18
CA LEU A 43 61.05 -38.83 7.08
C LEU A 43 61.83 -39.60 6.00
N LEU A 44 62.30 -38.92 4.94
CA LEU A 44 63.15 -39.48 3.88
C LEU A 44 64.53 -39.95 4.37
N GLN A 45 64.96 -39.54 5.57
CA GLN A 45 66.20 -40.00 6.19
C GLN A 45 66.08 -41.32 6.96
N LEU A 46 64.85 -41.81 7.24
CA LEU A 46 64.66 -42.88 8.23
C LEU A 46 64.13 -44.22 7.68
N HIS A 47 63.39 -44.32 6.58
CA HIS A 47 62.87 -45.64 6.13
C HIS A 47 62.75 -45.77 4.61
N GLY A 48 63.66 -46.57 4.01
CA GLY A 48 63.83 -46.72 2.56
C GLY A 48 62.83 -47.60 1.80
N ASN A 49 61.83 -48.23 2.44
CA ASN A 49 60.97 -49.22 1.77
C ASN A 49 59.45 -48.97 1.82
N LEU A 50 58.96 -47.87 2.42
CA LEU A 50 57.55 -47.44 2.27
C LEU A 50 57.34 -46.38 1.16
N LEU A 51 58.42 -45.96 0.49
CA LEU A 51 58.45 -44.81 -0.42
C LEU A 51 57.66 -45.01 -1.72
N LEU A 52 57.58 -46.22 -2.28
CA LEU A 52 56.98 -46.40 -3.61
C LEU A 52 55.44 -46.31 -3.64
N GLN A 53 54.77 -46.70 -2.54
CA GLN A 53 53.31 -46.61 -2.43
C GLN A 53 52.85 -45.20 -2.05
N HIS A 54 53.57 -44.54 -1.13
CA HIS A 54 53.26 -43.16 -0.72
C HIS A 54 53.51 -42.14 -1.85
N ILE A 55 54.58 -42.28 -2.64
CA ILE A 55 54.85 -41.38 -3.77
C ILE A 55 53.78 -41.51 -4.87
N LYS A 56 53.25 -42.73 -5.11
CA LYS A 56 52.14 -42.94 -6.05
C LYS A 56 50.84 -42.32 -5.52
N GLY A 57 50.55 -42.46 -4.22
CA GLY A 57 49.40 -41.84 -3.57
C GLY A 57 49.45 -40.30 -3.58
N LEU A 58 50.61 -39.70 -3.30
CA LEU A 58 50.79 -38.24 -3.30
C LEU A 58 50.74 -37.64 -4.72
N LYS A 59 51.27 -38.33 -5.74
CA LYS A 59 51.09 -37.90 -7.14
C LYS A 59 49.63 -37.97 -7.57
N LEU A 60 48.88 -38.95 -7.08
CA LEU A 60 47.45 -39.06 -7.36
C LEU A 60 46.66 -37.93 -6.70
N ILE A 61 46.94 -37.62 -5.43
CA ILE A 61 46.27 -36.54 -4.68
C ILE A 61 46.57 -35.18 -5.30
N THR A 62 47.83 -34.89 -5.64
CA THR A 62 48.20 -33.62 -6.30
C THR A 62 47.63 -33.49 -7.71
N PHE A 63 47.47 -34.61 -8.44
CA PHE A 63 46.80 -34.62 -9.73
C PHE A 63 45.30 -34.35 -9.58
N TYR A 64 44.63 -34.98 -8.61
CA TYR A 64 43.20 -34.76 -8.35
C TYR A 64 42.89 -33.37 -7.79
N THR A 65 43.74 -32.78 -6.94
CA THR A 65 43.54 -31.40 -6.47
C THR A 65 43.75 -30.37 -7.57
N SER A 66 44.76 -30.56 -8.42
CA SER A 66 44.98 -29.72 -9.61
C SER A 66 43.82 -29.85 -10.61
N LEU A 67 43.31 -31.07 -10.82
CA LEU A 67 42.14 -31.32 -11.64
C LEU A 67 40.87 -30.68 -11.05
N PHE A 68 40.71 -30.68 -9.72
CA PHE A 68 39.61 -30.04 -9.01
C PHE A 68 39.68 -28.50 -9.15
N GLU A 69 40.86 -27.89 -9.04
CA GLU A 69 41.04 -26.45 -9.30
C GLU A 69 40.79 -26.08 -10.78
N LEU A 70 41.26 -26.91 -11.73
CA LEU A 70 41.10 -26.64 -13.17
C LEU A 70 39.69 -26.89 -13.71
N LEU A 71 38.89 -27.79 -13.11
CA LEU A 71 37.56 -28.12 -13.61
C LEU A 71 36.43 -27.52 -12.77
N LEU A 72 36.51 -27.53 -11.44
CA LEU A 72 35.37 -27.14 -10.60
C LEU A 72 35.27 -25.63 -10.38
N ILE A 73 36.39 -24.91 -10.31
CA ILE A 73 36.37 -23.44 -10.20
C ILE A 73 35.76 -22.80 -11.45
N PRO A 74 36.16 -23.17 -12.69
CA PRO A 74 35.51 -22.66 -13.89
C PRO A 74 34.05 -23.10 -14.03
N LEU A 75 33.69 -24.30 -13.55
CA LEU A 75 32.31 -24.79 -13.55
C LEU A 75 31.45 -23.98 -12.57
N MET A 76 31.93 -23.71 -11.35
CA MET A 76 31.23 -22.86 -10.37
C MET A 76 31.12 -21.41 -10.83
N ILE A 77 32.16 -20.86 -11.48
CA ILE A 77 32.11 -19.53 -12.07
C ILE A 77 31.08 -19.51 -13.21
N ARG A 78 31.07 -20.54 -14.09
CA ARG A 78 30.07 -20.66 -15.16
C ARG A 78 28.64 -20.82 -14.63
N THR A 79 28.41 -21.61 -13.60
CA THR A 79 27.06 -21.77 -13.04
C THR A 79 26.58 -20.49 -12.36
N LYS A 80 27.47 -19.74 -11.70
CA LYS A 80 27.15 -18.45 -11.07
C LYS A 80 26.98 -17.31 -12.08
N LEU A 81 27.77 -17.28 -13.15
CA LEU A 81 27.54 -16.39 -14.29
C LEU A 81 26.23 -16.74 -14.99
N ALA A 82 25.93 -18.02 -15.20
CA ALA A 82 24.68 -18.45 -15.80
C ALA A 82 23.46 -18.09 -14.94
N SER A 83 23.52 -18.27 -13.62
CA SER A 83 22.42 -17.85 -12.73
C SER A 83 22.21 -16.33 -12.74
N ASN A 84 23.29 -15.55 -12.81
CA ASN A 84 23.21 -14.09 -12.91
C ASN A 84 22.73 -13.61 -14.29
N LEU A 85 23.08 -14.30 -15.37
CA LEU A 85 22.58 -14.00 -16.70
C LEU A 85 21.09 -14.33 -16.84
N VAL A 86 20.64 -15.42 -16.22
CA VAL A 86 19.21 -15.77 -16.16
C VAL A 86 18.42 -14.76 -15.30
N SER A 87 18.98 -14.28 -14.19
CA SER A 87 18.34 -13.22 -13.40
C SER A 87 18.29 -11.88 -14.15
N LEU A 88 19.36 -11.51 -14.87
CA LEU A 88 19.42 -10.29 -15.68
C LEU A 88 18.44 -10.32 -16.85
N PHE A 89 18.30 -11.46 -17.54
CA PHE A 89 17.34 -11.59 -18.64
C PHE A 89 15.89 -11.45 -18.15
N SER A 90 15.58 -12.02 -16.98
CA SER A 90 14.27 -11.88 -16.34
C SER A 90 13.98 -10.43 -15.93
N LEU A 91 14.96 -9.74 -15.33
CA LEU A 91 14.86 -8.32 -14.96
C LEU A 91 14.67 -7.44 -16.20
N LYS A 92 15.47 -7.67 -17.24
CA LYS A 92 15.37 -6.97 -18.52
C LYS A 92 13.96 -7.06 -19.10
N LYS A 93 13.42 -8.28 -19.19
CA LYS A 93 12.07 -8.48 -19.73
C LYS A 93 11.02 -7.70 -18.94
N LYS A 94 11.12 -7.68 -17.60
CA LYS A 94 10.20 -6.90 -16.76
C LYS A 94 10.30 -5.40 -17.03
N ILE A 95 11.52 -4.87 -17.18
CA ILE A 95 11.76 -3.46 -17.49
C ILE A 95 11.15 -3.12 -18.86
N GLU A 96 11.42 -3.95 -19.87
CA GLU A 96 10.87 -3.78 -21.23
C GLU A 96 9.33 -3.83 -21.24
N ASP A 97 8.71 -4.78 -20.53
CA ASP A 97 7.26 -4.90 -20.43
C ASP A 97 6.62 -3.64 -19.80
N VAL A 98 7.23 -3.10 -18.74
CA VAL A 98 6.75 -1.87 -18.07
C VAL A 98 6.93 -0.65 -18.98
N ILE A 99 8.08 -0.51 -19.63
CA ILE A 99 8.34 0.59 -20.57
C ILE A 99 7.35 0.54 -21.72
N LEU A 100 7.11 -0.63 -22.32
CA LEU A 100 6.15 -0.80 -23.41
C LEU A 100 4.74 -0.39 -22.96
N ARG A 101 4.32 -0.83 -21.77
CA ARG A 101 3.02 -0.47 -21.19
C ARG A 101 2.91 1.05 -20.99
N ALA A 102 3.96 1.69 -20.48
CA ALA A 102 4.02 3.14 -20.31
C ALA A 102 3.97 3.88 -21.66
N GLU A 103 4.72 3.45 -22.67
CA GLU A 103 4.73 4.04 -24.02
C GLU A 103 3.37 3.94 -24.71
N MET A 104 2.61 2.86 -24.47
CA MET A 104 1.27 2.70 -25.05
C MET A 104 0.22 3.58 -24.37
N LEU A 105 0.25 3.67 -23.04
CA LEU A 105 -0.82 4.30 -22.26
C LEU A 105 -0.57 5.78 -21.96
N ALA A 106 0.66 6.16 -21.65
CA ALA A 106 0.99 7.52 -21.22
C ALA A 106 0.66 8.60 -22.27
N PRO A 107 0.89 8.42 -23.60
CA PRO A 107 0.57 9.44 -24.58
C PRO A 107 -0.94 9.69 -24.68
N THR A 108 -1.73 8.61 -24.82
CA THR A 108 -3.19 8.69 -24.90
C THR A 108 -3.78 9.29 -23.62
N ALA A 109 -3.24 8.90 -22.47
CA ALA A 109 -3.58 9.45 -21.16
C ALA A 109 -3.30 10.96 -21.07
N LEU A 110 -2.12 11.38 -21.52
CA LEU A 110 -1.67 12.76 -21.50
C LEU A 110 -2.54 13.64 -22.39
N GLU A 111 -2.84 13.21 -23.62
CA GLU A 111 -3.70 13.94 -24.54
C GLU A 111 -5.10 14.19 -23.94
N LEU A 112 -5.69 13.18 -23.29
CA LEU A 112 -7.00 13.29 -22.64
C LEU A 112 -7.00 14.28 -21.46
N GLU A 113 -5.99 14.22 -20.59
CA GLU A 113 -5.90 15.15 -19.45
C GLU A 113 -5.50 16.55 -19.86
N GLU A 114 -4.66 16.72 -20.88
CA GLU A 114 -4.35 18.04 -21.44
C GLU A 114 -5.59 18.68 -22.07
N ALA A 115 -6.39 17.93 -22.81
CA ALA A 115 -7.67 18.41 -23.32
C ALA A 115 -8.64 18.82 -22.19
N ARG A 116 -8.68 18.05 -21.11
CA ARG A 116 -9.47 18.38 -19.91
C ARG A 116 -8.99 19.68 -19.25
N ARG A 117 -7.68 19.83 -19.07
CA ARG A 117 -7.05 21.04 -18.52
C ARG A 117 -7.37 22.26 -19.37
N ILE A 118 -7.20 22.16 -20.70
CA ILE A 118 -7.51 23.25 -21.64
C ILE A 118 -8.98 23.68 -21.50
N LYS A 119 -9.91 22.72 -21.43
CA LYS A 119 -11.34 23.02 -21.25
C LYS A 119 -11.61 23.76 -19.93
N GLN A 120 -10.91 23.42 -18.85
CA GLN A 120 -11.03 24.12 -17.57
C GLN A 120 -10.42 25.53 -17.62
N GLU A 121 -9.28 25.69 -18.31
CA GLU A 121 -8.67 27.01 -18.55
C GLU A 121 -9.60 27.92 -19.37
N GLU A 122 -10.29 27.37 -20.39
CA GLU A 122 -11.31 28.08 -21.16
C GLU A 122 -12.48 28.54 -20.25
N MET A 123 -12.98 27.66 -19.39
CA MET A 123 -14.02 28.03 -18.41
C MET A 123 -13.58 29.17 -17.49
N ILE A 124 -12.32 29.20 -17.07
CA ILE A 124 -11.77 30.29 -16.23
C ILE A 124 -11.64 31.59 -17.01
N ARG A 125 -11.33 31.54 -18.31
CA ARG A 125 -11.24 32.74 -19.16
C ARG A 125 -12.61 33.39 -19.36
N ASP A 126 -13.65 32.58 -19.52
CA ASP A 126 -15.02 33.05 -19.77
C ASP A 126 -15.78 33.40 -18.48
N TYR A 127 -15.34 32.90 -17.33
CA TYR A 127 -16.00 33.11 -16.04
C TYR A 127 -15.33 34.21 -15.21
N ASP A 128 -16.10 35.20 -14.80
CA ASP A 128 -15.63 36.22 -13.86
C ASP A 128 -15.60 35.65 -12.44
N LEU A 129 -14.40 35.26 -12.00
CA LEU A 129 -14.10 34.62 -10.70
C LEU A 129 -14.54 35.44 -9.48
N TRP A 130 -14.85 36.73 -9.66
CA TRP A 130 -15.25 37.60 -8.56
C TRP A 130 -16.75 37.52 -8.25
N ASN A 131 -17.57 36.93 -9.13
CA ASN A 131 -19.03 36.86 -8.94
C ASN A 131 -19.46 35.83 -7.89
N ASP A 132 -18.75 34.70 -7.78
CA ASP A 132 -19.06 33.65 -6.80
C ASP A 132 -17.75 33.04 -6.26
N PRO A 133 -17.34 33.40 -5.03
CA PRO A 133 -16.08 32.92 -4.47
C PRO A 133 -16.09 31.40 -4.21
N VAL A 134 -17.26 30.80 -3.98
CA VAL A 134 -17.38 29.36 -3.71
C VAL A 134 -17.15 28.57 -4.98
N LYS A 135 -17.85 28.92 -6.06
CA LYS A 135 -17.67 28.28 -7.38
C LYS A 135 -16.27 28.52 -7.93
N SER A 136 -15.72 29.70 -7.72
CA SER A 136 -14.37 30.03 -8.18
C SER A 136 -13.31 29.20 -7.47
N SER A 137 -13.45 28.99 -6.15
CA SER A 137 -12.55 28.09 -5.42
C SER A 137 -12.64 26.66 -5.95
N GLU A 138 -13.84 26.16 -6.23
CA GLU A 138 -14.04 24.81 -6.79
C GLU A 138 -13.38 24.65 -8.17
N ILE A 139 -13.58 25.62 -9.07
CA ILE A 139 -12.99 25.60 -10.41
C ILE A 139 -11.45 25.62 -10.33
N LEU A 140 -10.88 26.46 -9.46
CA LEU A 140 -9.44 26.56 -9.27
C LEU A 140 -8.83 25.29 -8.68
N VAL A 141 -9.52 24.64 -7.73
CA VAL A 141 -9.09 23.34 -7.18
C VAL A 141 -9.08 22.28 -8.27
N LYS A 142 -10.17 22.17 -9.05
CA LYS A 142 -10.26 21.22 -10.17
C LYS A 142 -9.18 21.43 -11.24
N LEU A 143 -8.82 22.69 -11.52
CA LEU A 143 -7.70 23.00 -12.41
C LEU A 143 -6.37 22.57 -11.79
N ALA A 144 -6.12 22.91 -10.53
CA ALA A 144 -4.89 22.56 -9.83
C ALA A 144 -4.67 21.04 -9.80
N ASP A 145 -5.74 20.27 -9.60
CA ASP A 145 -5.66 18.81 -9.61
C ASP A 145 -5.42 18.25 -11.02
N SER A 146 -6.07 18.80 -12.04
CA SER A 146 -5.82 18.40 -13.44
C SER A 146 -4.39 18.72 -13.89
N VAL A 147 -3.83 19.84 -13.44
CA VAL A 147 -2.41 20.19 -13.67
C VAL A 147 -1.48 19.16 -13.02
N LYS A 148 -1.73 18.77 -11.75
CA LYS A 148 -0.93 17.73 -11.08
C LYS A 148 -0.93 16.41 -11.83
N VAL A 149 -2.08 15.99 -12.37
CA VAL A 149 -2.18 14.75 -13.15
C VAL A 149 -1.40 14.86 -14.45
N VAL A 150 -1.52 15.98 -15.18
CA VAL A 150 -0.75 16.22 -16.40
C VAL A 150 0.76 16.22 -16.12
N ASP A 151 1.20 16.88 -15.06
CA ASP A 151 2.62 16.91 -14.66
C ASP A 151 3.12 15.52 -14.27
N ALA A 152 2.32 14.74 -13.51
CA ALA A 152 2.66 13.36 -13.17
C ALA A 152 2.79 12.45 -14.41
N LEU A 153 1.93 12.64 -15.43
CA LEU A 153 2.01 11.90 -16.69
C LEU A 153 3.24 12.30 -17.53
N LYS A 154 3.61 13.59 -17.51
CA LYS A 154 4.85 14.08 -18.15
C LYS A 154 6.08 13.50 -17.49
N ASP A 155 6.10 13.51 -16.15
CA ASP A 155 7.17 12.89 -15.37
C ASP A 155 7.27 11.38 -15.63
N LEU A 156 6.13 10.69 -15.74
CA LEU A 156 6.09 9.27 -16.07
C LEU A 156 6.68 9.01 -17.46
N LYS A 157 6.34 9.84 -18.46
CA LYS A 157 6.92 9.74 -19.80
C LYS A 157 8.44 9.94 -19.78
N TYR A 158 8.91 10.98 -19.08
CA TYR A 158 10.35 11.24 -18.93
C TYR A 158 11.07 10.07 -18.26
N LYS A 159 10.52 9.54 -17.17
CA LYS A 159 11.09 8.38 -16.46
C LYS A 159 11.10 7.12 -17.33
N ALA A 160 10.09 6.91 -18.16
CA ALA A 160 10.05 5.79 -19.09
C ALA A 160 11.14 5.90 -20.17
N GLU A 161 11.34 7.10 -20.73
CA GLU A 161 12.43 7.39 -21.66
C GLU A 161 13.81 7.21 -21.00
N GLU A 162 13.98 7.69 -19.78
CA GLU A 162 15.21 7.52 -18.99
C GLU A 162 15.49 6.04 -18.71
N ALA A 163 14.51 5.28 -18.21
CA ALA A 163 14.64 3.85 -17.96
C ALA A 163 15.00 3.06 -19.23
N LYS A 164 14.44 3.47 -20.38
CA LYS A 164 14.78 2.89 -21.69
C LYS A 164 16.22 3.16 -22.09
N LEU A 165 16.69 4.40 -21.93
CA LEU A 165 18.08 4.76 -22.23
C LEU A 165 19.05 4.01 -21.31
N ILE A 166 18.75 3.91 -20.01
CA ILE A 166 19.58 3.15 -19.06
C ILE A 166 19.62 1.68 -19.47
N ALA A 167 18.49 1.09 -19.84
CA ALA A 167 18.43 -0.29 -20.32
C ALA A 167 19.29 -0.51 -21.58
N GLN A 168 19.23 0.41 -22.55
CA GLN A 168 20.05 0.35 -23.79
C GLN A 168 21.55 0.53 -23.52
N LEU A 169 21.93 1.46 -22.64
CA LEU A 169 23.32 1.66 -22.23
C LEU A 169 23.87 0.42 -21.53
N ALA A 170 23.07 -0.21 -20.68
CA ALA A 170 23.46 -1.42 -19.96
C ALA A 170 23.65 -2.64 -20.88
N GLU A 171 23.12 -2.62 -22.11
CA GLU A 171 23.43 -3.62 -23.15
C GLU A 171 24.78 -3.38 -23.83
N THR A 172 25.15 -2.11 -23.98
CA THR A 172 26.36 -1.71 -24.72
C THR A 172 27.60 -1.87 -23.84
N ASP A 173 27.49 -1.52 -22.55
CA ASP A 173 28.53 -1.74 -21.55
C ASP A 173 28.32 -3.08 -20.86
N ALA A 174 29.10 -4.09 -21.26
CA ALA A 174 29.01 -5.45 -20.74
C ALA A 174 28.97 -5.50 -19.20
N VAL A 175 27.78 -5.74 -18.65
CA VAL A 175 27.49 -6.15 -17.27
C VAL A 175 27.80 -5.10 -16.20
N ASN A 176 27.27 -3.88 -16.34
CA ASN A 176 27.13 -3.01 -15.16
C ASN A 176 25.83 -3.31 -14.41
N TYR A 177 25.88 -4.30 -13.51
CA TYR A 177 24.74 -4.73 -12.69
C TYR A 177 24.09 -3.56 -11.92
N SER A 178 24.87 -2.56 -11.51
CA SER A 178 24.36 -1.39 -10.79
C SER A 178 23.46 -0.49 -11.64
N LEU A 179 23.70 -0.40 -12.95
CA LEU A 179 22.83 0.34 -13.87
C LEU A 179 21.52 -0.42 -14.11
N PHE A 180 21.57 -1.74 -14.18
CA PHE A 180 20.37 -2.58 -14.26
C PHE A 180 19.49 -2.47 -13.03
N GLU A 181 20.08 -2.40 -11.84
CA GLU A 181 19.35 -2.21 -10.58
C GLU A 181 18.63 -0.84 -10.58
N GLN A 182 19.32 0.22 -11.01
CA GLN A 182 18.71 1.55 -11.16
C GLN A 182 17.56 1.56 -12.18
N ALA A 183 17.74 0.91 -13.34
CA ALA A 183 16.66 0.78 -14.33
C ALA A 183 15.48 -0.02 -13.78
N TYR A 184 15.74 -1.05 -12.98
CA TYR A 184 14.71 -1.85 -12.34
C TYR A 184 13.93 -1.03 -11.30
N ASP A 185 14.61 -0.30 -10.42
CA ASP A 185 13.96 0.57 -9.44
C ASP A 185 13.13 1.67 -10.11
N ALA A 186 13.63 2.26 -11.20
CA ALA A 186 12.88 3.20 -12.02
C ALA A 186 11.64 2.54 -12.64
N SER A 187 11.77 1.31 -13.14
CA SER A 187 10.63 0.56 -13.70
C SER A 187 9.56 0.25 -12.66
N LEU A 188 9.95 -0.06 -11.41
CA LEU A 188 8.99 -0.28 -10.33
C LEU A 188 8.21 1.00 -10.02
N ALA A 189 8.91 2.14 -9.94
CA ALA A 189 8.26 3.43 -9.71
C ALA A 189 7.30 3.82 -10.85
N ILE A 190 7.64 3.49 -12.10
CA ILE A 190 6.76 3.70 -13.26
C ILE A 190 5.53 2.80 -13.17
N SER A 191 5.71 1.52 -12.84
CA SER A 191 4.61 0.56 -12.70
C SER A 191 3.63 1.03 -11.62
N ASP A 192 4.12 1.43 -10.44
CA ASP A 192 3.27 1.89 -9.34
C ASP A 192 2.45 3.13 -9.71
N LEU A 193 3.05 4.09 -10.44
CA LEU A 193 2.34 5.28 -10.90
C LEU A 193 1.29 4.94 -11.96
N LEU A 194 1.63 4.05 -12.89
CA LEU A 194 0.73 3.63 -13.95
C LEU A 194 -0.46 2.85 -13.40
N ASP A 195 -0.22 1.93 -12.46
CA ASP A 195 -1.26 1.14 -11.80
C ASP A 195 -2.24 2.07 -11.07
N LYS A 196 -1.74 3.07 -10.33
CA LYS A 196 -2.60 4.07 -9.66
C LYS A 196 -3.44 4.88 -10.63
N TYR A 197 -2.84 5.30 -11.74
CA TYR A 197 -3.54 6.07 -12.77
C TYR A 197 -4.59 5.22 -13.48
N GLU A 198 -4.29 3.98 -13.83
CA GLU A 198 -5.28 3.08 -14.44
C GLU A 198 -6.45 2.85 -13.49
N VAL A 199 -6.18 2.56 -12.21
CA VAL A 199 -7.24 2.34 -11.22
C VAL A 199 -8.09 3.59 -11.04
N SER A 200 -7.51 4.80 -11.04
CA SER A 200 -8.31 6.03 -10.95
C SER A 200 -9.21 6.25 -12.18
N ARG A 201 -8.82 5.75 -13.36
CA ARG A 201 -9.68 5.74 -14.57
C ARG A 201 -10.85 4.77 -14.50
N LEU A 202 -10.73 3.73 -13.67
CA LEU A 202 -11.80 2.79 -13.43
C LEU A 202 -12.90 3.38 -12.52
N LEU A 203 -12.55 4.42 -11.76
CA LEU A 203 -13.46 5.13 -10.86
C LEU A 203 -14.31 6.15 -11.64
N ARG A 204 -15.55 5.77 -11.98
CA ARG A 204 -16.49 6.55 -12.79
C ARG A 204 -17.83 6.79 -12.09
N GLY A 205 -17.99 6.32 -10.86
CA GLY A 205 -19.21 6.50 -10.08
C GLY A 205 -19.43 7.95 -9.65
N ALA A 206 -20.69 8.32 -9.40
CA ALA A 206 -21.13 9.69 -9.14
C ALA A 206 -20.36 10.41 -8.02
N TYR A 207 -19.93 9.66 -6.99
CA TYR A 207 -19.23 10.19 -5.81
C TYR A 207 -17.80 9.69 -5.69
N GLU A 208 -17.30 8.92 -6.66
CA GLU A 208 -16.01 8.22 -6.55
C GLU A 208 -14.81 9.16 -6.62
N MET A 209 -14.97 10.36 -7.16
CA MET A 209 -13.94 11.40 -7.19
C MET A 209 -13.81 12.16 -5.87
N GLU A 210 -14.80 12.08 -4.98
CA GLU A 210 -14.81 12.85 -3.74
C GLU A 210 -13.81 12.31 -2.71
N GLY A 211 -13.55 13.13 -1.69
CA GLY A 211 -12.82 12.71 -0.50
C GLY A 211 -13.54 11.57 0.23
N ALA A 212 -12.90 10.97 1.24
CA ALA A 212 -13.51 9.91 2.04
C ALA A 212 -13.54 10.25 3.53
N CYS A 213 -14.64 9.88 4.17
CA CYS A 213 -14.80 9.84 5.61
C CYS A 213 -14.95 8.37 6.02
N VAL A 214 -13.94 7.82 6.70
CA VAL A 214 -13.95 6.45 7.22
C VAL A 214 -14.35 6.48 8.69
N ILE A 215 -15.50 5.91 8.98
CA ILE A 215 -16.06 5.80 10.33
C ILE A 215 -15.89 4.36 10.79
N ILE A 216 -15.13 4.18 11.86
CA ILE A 216 -14.86 2.89 12.50
C ILE A 216 -15.67 2.83 13.78
N LYS A 217 -16.51 1.80 13.94
CA LYS A 217 -17.35 1.63 15.13
C LYS A 217 -17.34 0.18 15.60
N THR A 218 -17.22 -0.02 16.91
CA THR A 218 -17.37 -1.35 17.50
C THR A 218 -18.85 -1.72 17.62
N ASN A 219 -19.20 -2.93 17.18
CA ASN A 219 -20.59 -3.41 17.22
C ASN A 219 -20.97 -4.03 18.58
N SER A 220 -19.97 -4.43 19.36
CA SER A 220 -20.14 -5.04 20.69
C SER A 220 -19.17 -4.39 21.66
N GLU A 221 -19.65 -4.14 22.88
CA GLU A 221 -18.80 -3.76 23.99
C GLU A 221 -17.91 -4.95 24.35
N GLY A 222 -16.60 -4.71 24.40
CA GLY A 222 -15.61 -5.75 24.63
C GLY A 222 -14.22 -5.30 24.24
N ASN A 223 -13.27 -5.44 25.18
CA ASN A 223 -11.90 -4.96 25.04
C ASN A 223 -11.23 -5.43 23.72
N LYS A 224 -11.50 -6.68 23.29
CA LYS A 224 -10.89 -7.23 22.06
C LYS A 224 -11.34 -6.52 20.78
N SER A 225 -12.63 -6.18 20.66
CA SER A 225 -13.16 -5.45 19.52
C SER A 225 -12.67 -4.01 19.50
N GLU A 226 -12.50 -3.39 20.66
CA GLU A 226 -12.01 -2.01 20.81
C GLU A 226 -10.52 -1.90 20.45
N VAL A 227 -9.70 -2.85 20.86
CA VAL A 227 -8.29 -2.96 20.44
C VAL A 227 -8.20 -3.26 18.94
N TRP A 228 -9.07 -4.12 18.41
CA TRP A 228 -9.12 -4.41 16.98
C TRP A 228 -9.49 -3.17 16.15
N ALA A 229 -10.44 -2.36 16.61
CA ALA A 229 -10.79 -1.10 15.97
C ALA A 229 -9.59 -0.13 15.94
N GLU A 230 -8.78 -0.08 17.00
CA GLU A 230 -7.57 0.74 17.03
C GLU A 230 -6.50 0.26 16.04
N GLN A 231 -6.37 -1.06 15.85
CA GLN A 231 -5.49 -1.62 14.83
C GLN A 231 -5.94 -1.24 13.41
N LEU A 232 -7.24 -1.29 13.14
CA LEU A 232 -7.81 -0.86 11.86
C LEU A 232 -7.62 0.64 11.61
N LEU A 233 -7.81 1.48 12.64
CA LEU A 233 -7.50 2.92 12.56
C LEU A 233 -6.04 3.15 12.15
N SER A 234 -5.11 2.44 12.79
CA SER A 234 -3.68 2.51 12.47
C SER A 234 -3.40 2.05 11.03
N MET A 235 -4.05 0.98 10.58
CA MET A 235 -3.94 0.45 9.22
C MET A 235 -4.31 1.49 8.15
N TYR A 236 -5.47 2.15 8.26
CA TYR A 236 -5.88 3.17 7.29
C TYR A 236 -4.99 4.42 7.33
N MET A 237 -4.52 4.83 8.51
CA MET A 237 -3.58 5.94 8.64
C MET A 237 -2.22 5.62 7.98
N LYS A 238 -1.72 4.39 8.13
CA LYS A 238 -0.51 3.93 7.46
C LYS A 238 -0.71 3.81 5.94
N TRP A 239 -1.85 3.30 5.50
CA TRP A 239 -2.20 3.24 4.08
C TRP A 239 -2.14 4.63 3.44
N ALA A 240 -2.81 5.63 4.03
CA ALA A 240 -2.80 6.98 3.48
C ALA A 240 -1.38 7.56 3.40
N LYS A 241 -0.57 7.37 4.45
CA LYS A 241 0.84 7.80 4.46
C LYS A 241 1.66 7.13 3.35
N LYS A 242 1.46 5.84 3.11
CA LYS A 242 2.15 5.10 2.03
C LYS A 242 1.72 5.57 0.65
N GLN A 243 0.47 5.98 0.50
CA GLN A 243 -0.03 6.56 -0.75
C GLN A 243 0.42 8.02 -0.97
N GLY A 244 1.17 8.61 -0.03
CA GLY A 244 1.61 10.00 -0.10
C GLY A 244 0.55 11.02 0.32
N TYR A 245 -0.57 10.56 0.86
CA TYR A 245 -1.68 11.39 1.30
C TYR A 245 -1.69 11.58 2.81
N ARG A 246 -2.43 12.61 3.28
CA ARG A 246 -2.64 12.87 4.70
C ARG A 246 -4.05 12.46 5.12
N GLY A 247 -4.15 11.52 6.05
CA GLY A 247 -5.40 11.28 6.80
C GLY A 247 -5.48 12.16 8.05
N ARG A 248 -6.64 12.75 8.32
CA ARG A 248 -6.90 13.50 9.56
C ARG A 248 -7.87 12.71 10.43
N VAL A 249 -7.43 12.28 11.62
CA VAL A 249 -8.34 11.76 12.64
C VAL A 249 -9.07 12.95 13.26
N VAL A 250 -10.35 13.08 12.98
CA VAL A 250 -11.17 14.19 13.48
C VAL A 250 -11.86 13.87 14.79
N GLU A 251 -12.21 12.59 14.99
CA GLU A 251 -12.93 12.12 16.16
C GLU A 251 -12.33 10.79 16.61
N LYS A 252 -12.13 10.63 17.92
CA LYS A 252 -11.62 9.40 18.52
C LYS A 252 -12.23 9.23 19.92
N ASP A 253 -13.09 8.24 20.06
CA ASP A 253 -13.67 7.87 21.35
C ASP A 253 -12.88 6.71 21.95
N LEU A 254 -12.14 6.99 23.02
CA LEU A 254 -11.32 6.00 23.73
C LEU A 254 -12.20 5.10 24.60
N SER A 255 -11.85 3.82 24.69
CA SER A 255 -12.45 2.90 25.66
C SER A 255 -11.73 2.96 27.01
N THR A 256 -12.48 2.71 28.09
CA THR A 256 -11.96 2.56 29.46
C THR A 256 -10.97 1.40 29.59
N ASN A 257 -11.15 0.34 28.80
CA ASN A 257 -10.40 -0.92 28.93
C ASN A 257 -9.24 -1.06 27.92
N GLY A 258 -8.95 0.01 27.16
CA GLY A 258 -7.98 0.02 26.05
C GLY A 258 -8.65 -0.05 24.68
N GLY A 259 -7.99 0.49 23.65
CA GLY A 259 -8.56 0.59 22.30
C GLY A 259 -9.54 1.76 22.11
N ILE A 260 -10.36 1.67 21.06
CA ILE A 260 -11.34 2.70 20.68
C ILE A 260 -12.75 2.12 20.54
N LYS A 261 -13.76 2.91 20.93
CA LYS A 261 -15.18 2.60 20.65
C LYS A 261 -15.58 3.08 19.26
N SER A 262 -15.13 4.29 18.92
CA SER A 262 -15.37 4.88 17.61
C SER A 262 -14.17 5.74 17.18
N ALA A 263 -13.95 5.86 15.88
CA ALA A 263 -13.06 6.88 15.32
C ALA A 263 -13.53 7.27 13.92
N THR A 264 -13.30 8.54 13.57
CA THR A 264 -13.61 9.09 12.26
C THR A 264 -12.32 9.64 11.64
N ILE A 265 -11.99 9.17 10.44
CA ILE A 265 -10.84 9.62 9.64
C ILE A 265 -11.35 10.34 8.41
N GLU A 266 -10.85 11.55 8.16
CA GLU A 266 -11.14 12.31 6.95
C GLU A 266 -9.91 12.30 6.02
N PHE A 267 -10.17 11.95 4.76
CA PHE A 267 -9.24 11.91 3.64
C PHE A 267 -9.68 12.96 2.63
N GLU A 268 -9.03 14.12 2.67
CA GLU A 268 -9.32 15.29 1.84
C GLU A 268 -8.46 15.27 0.56
N PHE A 269 -8.65 14.25 -0.29
CA PHE A 269 -7.98 14.15 -1.60
C PHE A 269 -8.88 13.44 -2.63
N GLU A 270 -8.64 13.70 -3.91
CA GLU A 270 -9.43 13.12 -5.00
C GLU A 270 -9.36 11.59 -5.01
N TYR A 271 -10.46 10.95 -5.43
CA TYR A 271 -10.60 9.50 -5.54
C TYR A 271 -10.55 8.72 -4.21
N ALA A 272 -10.41 9.40 -3.07
CA ALA A 272 -10.34 8.73 -1.77
C ALA A 272 -11.58 7.86 -1.51
N TYR A 273 -12.78 8.34 -1.84
CA TYR A 273 -14.00 7.56 -1.71
C TYR A 273 -14.02 6.37 -2.67
N GLY A 274 -13.65 6.57 -3.94
CA GLY A 274 -13.57 5.49 -4.91
C GLY A 274 -12.66 4.34 -4.44
N PHE A 275 -11.46 4.66 -3.95
CA PHE A 275 -10.53 3.67 -3.42
C PHE A 275 -11.08 2.94 -2.19
N LEU A 276 -11.64 3.67 -1.22
CA LEU A 276 -12.04 3.09 0.07
C LEU A 276 -13.49 2.58 0.11
N SER A 277 -14.31 2.84 -0.89
CA SER A 277 -15.73 2.44 -0.91
C SER A 277 -15.93 0.93 -0.67
N GLY A 278 -14.98 0.11 -1.13
CA GLY A 278 -14.97 -1.34 -0.91
C GLY A 278 -14.78 -1.80 0.52
N GLU A 279 -14.26 -0.94 1.38
CA GLU A 279 -14.00 -1.20 2.80
C GLU A 279 -15.27 -1.19 3.66
N THR A 280 -16.40 -0.69 3.12
CA THR A 280 -17.66 -0.62 3.87
C THR A 280 -18.17 -2.01 4.20
N GLY A 281 -18.39 -2.28 5.49
CA GLY A 281 -18.96 -3.52 6.03
C GLY A 281 -18.26 -3.98 7.32
N VAL A 282 -18.41 -5.25 7.67
CA VAL A 282 -17.85 -5.82 8.90
C VAL A 282 -16.48 -6.43 8.65
N HIS A 283 -15.49 -6.02 9.45
CA HIS A 283 -14.13 -6.56 9.46
C HIS A 283 -13.95 -7.44 10.69
N ARG A 284 -13.72 -8.75 10.46
CA ARG A 284 -13.62 -9.75 11.52
C ARG A 284 -12.19 -10.18 11.76
N MET A 285 -11.75 -10.08 13.01
CA MET A 285 -10.53 -10.70 13.50
C MET A 285 -10.87 -12.08 14.05
N ILE A 286 -10.26 -13.12 13.50
CA ILE A 286 -10.45 -14.51 13.92
C ILE A 286 -9.15 -15.00 14.56
N ARG A 287 -9.24 -15.40 15.82
CA ARG A 287 -8.13 -15.99 16.57
C ARG A 287 -8.56 -17.31 17.17
N SER A 288 -7.87 -18.38 16.81
CA SER A 288 -8.00 -19.65 17.53
C SER A 288 -7.11 -19.61 18.78
N GLN A 289 -7.65 -19.96 19.94
CA GLN A 289 -6.85 -20.24 21.13
C GLN A 289 -6.46 -21.71 21.15
N ASN A 290 -5.17 -21.99 21.36
CA ASN A 290 -4.65 -23.36 21.43
C ASN A 290 -5.42 -24.18 22.49
N GLY A 291 -6.11 -25.24 22.05
CA GLY A 291 -6.87 -26.15 22.92
C GLY A 291 -8.37 -25.87 23.03
N SER A 292 -8.89 -24.81 22.39
CA SER A 292 -10.34 -24.57 22.31
C SER A 292 -10.90 -24.95 20.93
N VAL A 293 -12.12 -25.50 20.91
CA VAL A 293 -12.85 -25.82 19.66
C VAL A 293 -13.47 -24.55 19.03
N HIS A 294 -13.64 -23.49 19.82
CA HIS A 294 -14.31 -22.26 19.39
C HIS A 294 -13.29 -21.16 19.08
N ASN A 295 -13.39 -20.59 17.87
CA ASN A 295 -12.59 -19.43 17.50
C ASN A 295 -13.13 -18.17 18.18
N GLU A 296 -12.23 -17.34 18.70
CA GLU A 296 -12.59 -16.00 19.16
C GLU A 296 -12.72 -15.09 17.95
N VAL A 297 -13.88 -14.43 17.82
CA VAL A 297 -14.20 -13.53 16.72
C VAL A 297 -14.46 -12.14 17.27
N SER A 298 -13.62 -11.18 16.90
CA SER A 298 -13.86 -9.75 17.17
C SER A 298 -14.32 -9.07 15.89
N SER A 299 -15.38 -8.28 15.96
CA SER A 299 -16.00 -7.66 14.78
C SER A 299 -16.06 -6.14 14.95
N VAL A 300 -15.66 -5.42 13.90
CA VAL A 300 -15.70 -3.96 13.82
C VAL A 300 -16.43 -3.57 12.55
N GLY A 301 -17.37 -2.64 12.66
CA GLY A 301 -18.08 -2.06 11.52
C GLY A 301 -17.29 -0.89 10.94
N ILE A 302 -17.11 -0.90 9.63
CA ILE A 302 -16.47 0.17 8.87
C ILE A 302 -17.50 0.75 7.93
N ASN A 303 -17.68 2.07 7.99
CA ASN A 303 -18.56 2.80 7.12
C ASN A 303 -17.77 3.88 6.39
N VAL A 304 -17.70 3.79 5.07
CA VAL A 304 -17.05 4.79 4.23
C VAL A 304 -18.12 5.66 3.61
N VAL A 305 -17.96 6.98 3.74
CA VAL A 305 -18.90 8.00 3.26
C VAL A 305 -18.12 9.02 2.43
N PRO A 306 -18.65 9.52 1.31
CA PRO A 306 -17.95 10.55 0.56
C PRO A 306 -17.89 11.84 1.37
N LEU A 307 -16.73 12.48 1.35
CA LEU A 307 -16.48 13.80 1.89
C LEU A 307 -16.40 14.77 0.72
N PHE A 308 -17.46 15.54 0.51
CA PHE A 308 -17.53 16.52 -0.56
C PHE A 308 -16.45 17.60 -0.37
N LEU A 309 -15.54 17.70 -1.33
CA LEU A 309 -14.41 18.65 -1.26
C LEU A 309 -14.79 20.06 -1.72
N GLY A 310 -15.81 20.17 -2.57
CA GLY A 310 -16.31 21.43 -3.11
C GLY A 310 -17.73 21.73 -2.66
N THR A 311 -18.68 21.72 -3.61
CA THR A 311 -20.08 22.05 -3.36
C THR A 311 -20.75 21.04 -2.43
N THR A 312 -21.47 21.56 -1.42
CA THR A 312 -22.29 20.74 -0.52
C THR A 312 -23.41 20.05 -1.29
N PRO A 313 -23.77 18.81 -0.92
CA PRO A 313 -24.83 18.08 -1.59
C PRO A 313 -26.16 18.84 -1.49
N ASP A 314 -26.80 19.07 -2.65
CA ASP A 314 -28.14 19.68 -2.74
C ASP A 314 -29.22 18.64 -2.40
N LEU A 315 -29.19 18.19 -1.15
CA LEU A 315 -30.23 17.35 -0.57
C LEU A 315 -30.94 18.15 0.52
N GLN A 316 -32.22 18.46 0.28
CA GLN A 316 -33.09 19.04 1.30
C GLN A 316 -33.71 17.90 2.12
N ILE A 317 -33.56 18.01 3.44
CA ILE A 317 -34.15 17.09 4.42
C ILE A 317 -35.06 17.96 5.28
N SER A 318 -36.27 17.49 5.55
CA SER A 318 -37.19 18.19 6.46
C SER A 318 -36.61 18.21 7.88
N ASP A 319 -36.71 19.34 8.57
CA ASP A 319 -36.29 19.43 9.97
C ASP A 319 -37.09 18.47 10.87
N ASP A 320 -38.34 18.16 10.49
CA ASP A 320 -39.21 17.21 11.20
C ASP A 320 -38.69 15.76 11.14
N ASP A 321 -37.89 15.43 10.13
CA ASP A 321 -37.29 14.11 9.94
C ASP A 321 -35.93 13.96 10.67
N LEU A 322 -35.47 15.01 11.35
CA LEU A 322 -34.17 15.08 12.00
C LEU A 322 -34.30 15.19 13.52
N ILE A 323 -33.59 14.31 14.22
CA ILE A 323 -33.37 14.42 15.65
C ILE A 323 -31.95 14.91 15.89
N LEU A 324 -31.85 16.12 16.44
CA LEU A 324 -30.59 16.69 16.91
C LEU A 324 -30.46 16.42 18.41
N SER A 325 -29.42 15.67 18.78
CA SER A 325 -29.04 15.46 20.18
C SER A 325 -27.64 16.03 20.42
N SER A 326 -27.46 16.69 21.55
CA SER A 326 -26.16 17.23 21.96
C SER A 326 -25.72 16.56 23.24
N VAL A 327 -24.51 16.01 23.25
CA VAL A 327 -23.88 15.50 24.46
C VAL A 327 -22.86 16.52 24.92
N LEU A 328 -23.11 17.12 26.08
CA LEU A 328 -22.09 17.91 26.78
C LEU A 328 -21.13 16.93 27.46
N SER A 329 -19.94 16.77 26.89
CA SER A 329 -18.87 15.98 27.51
C SER A 329 -18.30 16.74 28.72
N LEU A 330 -18.94 16.60 29.88
CA LEU A 330 -18.42 17.04 31.19
C LEU A 330 -17.56 15.92 31.78
N GLY A 331 -16.26 15.90 31.45
CA GLY A 331 -15.34 14.86 31.95
C GLY A 331 -13.84 15.19 31.81
N GLU A 332 -13.27 15.68 32.90
CA GLU A 332 -11.87 15.74 33.39
C GLU A 332 -10.67 16.08 32.47
N LYS A 333 -10.06 17.24 32.79
CA LYS A 333 -8.61 17.58 32.77
C LYS A 333 -7.75 17.11 31.57
N GLN A 334 -8.17 17.37 30.33
CA GLN A 334 -7.29 17.77 29.19
C GLN A 334 -8.02 17.80 27.83
N SER A 335 -9.24 17.29 27.73
CA SER A 335 -10.04 17.40 26.50
C SER A 335 -10.70 18.78 26.43
N ARG A 336 -10.51 19.45 25.29
CA ARG A 336 -11.20 20.71 24.97
C ARG A 336 -12.71 20.51 25.18
N THR A 337 -13.37 21.48 25.80
CA THR A 337 -14.82 21.56 25.94
C THR A 337 -15.46 21.60 24.54
N GLY A 338 -15.67 20.43 23.95
CA GLY A 338 -16.21 20.27 22.60
C GLY A 338 -17.71 19.99 22.68
N TYR A 339 -18.49 20.72 21.90
CA TYR A 339 -19.91 20.45 21.73
C TYR A 339 -20.06 19.23 20.80
N THR A 340 -20.35 18.05 21.34
CA THR A 340 -20.64 16.87 20.51
C THR A 340 -22.08 16.96 20.02
N VAL A 341 -22.26 16.94 18.70
CA VAL A 341 -23.58 16.96 18.04
C VAL A 341 -23.81 15.64 17.34
N CYS A 342 -24.98 15.07 17.57
CA CYS A 342 -25.43 13.84 16.95
C CYS A 342 -26.72 14.13 16.18
N VAL A 343 -26.72 13.81 14.90
CA VAL A 343 -27.85 13.98 13.99
C VAL A 343 -28.35 12.59 13.63
N GLN A 344 -29.64 12.35 13.84
CA GLN A 344 -30.32 11.14 13.42
C GLN A 344 -31.42 11.46 12.42
N HIS A 345 -31.47 10.72 11.31
CA HIS A 345 -32.57 10.75 10.36
C HIS A 345 -33.61 9.70 10.76
N ILE A 346 -34.82 10.13 11.08
CA ILE A 346 -35.89 9.26 11.61
C ILE A 346 -36.27 8.17 10.60
N PRO A 347 -36.57 8.49 9.32
CA PRO A 347 -37.04 7.48 8.36
C PRO A 347 -36.03 6.36 8.11
N THR A 348 -34.73 6.69 8.04
CA THR A 348 -33.67 5.70 7.76
C THR A 348 -32.97 5.17 9.00
N SER A 349 -33.24 5.73 10.18
CA SER A 349 -32.54 5.44 11.44
C SER A 349 -31.02 5.61 11.36
N LEU A 350 -30.54 6.44 10.42
CA LEU A 350 -29.13 6.74 10.25
C LEU A 350 -28.70 7.79 11.27
N THR A 351 -27.62 7.51 11.99
CA THR A 351 -27.08 8.41 13.00
C THR A 351 -25.64 8.75 12.71
N PHE A 352 -25.32 10.04 12.65
CA PHE A 352 -23.98 10.57 12.49
C PHE A 352 -23.64 11.53 13.61
N GLN A 353 -22.45 11.38 14.19
CA GLN A 353 -21.95 12.28 15.23
C GLN A 353 -20.81 13.14 14.68
N SER A 354 -20.64 14.32 15.26
CA SER A 354 -19.42 15.11 15.10
C SER A 354 -19.02 15.84 16.38
N SER A 355 -17.73 15.76 16.72
CA SER A 355 -17.11 16.40 17.88
C SER A 355 -15.76 17.05 17.58
N GLY A 356 -15.32 17.02 16.31
CA GLY A 356 -13.99 17.50 15.91
C GLY A 356 -13.82 19.02 15.95
N GLU A 357 -14.90 19.79 15.84
CA GLU A 357 -14.86 21.26 15.79
C GLU A 357 -15.09 21.93 17.15
N ARG A 358 -14.61 23.16 17.26
CA ARG A 358 -14.77 23.99 18.47
C ARG A 358 -16.19 24.55 18.66
N SER A 359 -16.96 24.65 17.57
CA SER A 359 -18.30 25.25 17.58
C SER A 359 -19.38 24.19 17.40
N TYR A 360 -20.44 24.30 18.21
CA TYR A 360 -21.66 23.48 18.07
C TYR A 360 -22.21 23.50 16.64
N PHE A 361 -22.36 24.70 16.08
CA PHE A 361 -22.91 24.88 14.74
C PHE A 361 -22.03 24.24 13.65
N ALA A 362 -20.71 24.32 13.80
CA ALA A 362 -19.79 23.68 12.86
C ALA A 362 -19.88 22.15 12.93
N ASN A 363 -19.98 21.58 14.14
CA ASN A 363 -20.20 20.14 14.33
C ASN A 363 -21.56 19.69 13.77
N GLN A 364 -22.61 20.49 13.97
CA GLN A 364 -23.94 20.24 13.41
C GLN A 364 -23.90 20.18 11.87
N ILE A 365 -23.28 21.17 11.22
CA ILE A 365 -23.13 21.20 9.76
C ILE A 365 -22.34 19.96 9.27
N LYS A 366 -21.23 19.62 9.92
CA LYS A 366 -20.42 18.46 9.53
C LYS A 366 -21.19 17.15 9.65
N ALA A 367 -21.90 16.95 10.76
CA ALA A 367 -22.71 15.75 10.96
C ALA A 367 -23.85 15.68 9.94
N LEU A 368 -24.53 16.80 9.64
CA LEU A 368 -25.54 16.88 8.59
C LEU A 368 -24.96 16.58 7.20
N ASN A 369 -23.79 17.11 6.86
CA ASN A 369 -23.16 16.87 5.56
C ASN A 369 -22.79 15.40 5.38
N ARG A 370 -22.26 14.73 6.42
CA ARG A 370 -21.99 13.28 6.39
C ARG A 370 -23.27 12.46 6.26
N LEU A 371 -24.34 12.86 6.94
CA LEU A 371 -25.66 12.23 6.81
C LEU A 371 -26.19 12.36 5.38
N LYS A 372 -26.21 13.58 4.81
CA LYS A 372 -26.63 13.82 3.43
C LYS A 372 -25.81 13.01 2.43
N ALA A 373 -24.48 13.02 2.58
CA ALA A 373 -23.58 12.22 1.77
C ALA A 373 -23.93 10.74 1.80
N LYS A 374 -24.23 10.19 2.98
CA LYS A 374 -24.61 8.78 3.11
C LYS A 374 -25.96 8.49 2.46
N LEU A 375 -26.95 9.35 2.65
CA LEU A 375 -28.28 9.17 2.06
C LEU A 375 -28.21 9.18 0.54
N LEU A 376 -27.42 10.07 -0.05
CA LEU A 376 -27.18 10.13 -1.49
C LEU A 376 -26.50 8.85 -2.04
N VAL A 377 -25.52 8.32 -1.32
CA VAL A 377 -24.88 7.04 -1.69
C VAL A 377 -25.89 5.90 -1.66
N VAL A 378 -26.68 5.79 -0.58
CA VAL A 378 -27.67 4.71 -0.44
C VAL A 378 -28.76 4.84 -1.50
N ALA A 379 -29.24 6.05 -1.79
CA ALA A 379 -30.20 6.31 -2.85
C ALA A 379 -29.65 5.86 -4.22
N ASN A 380 -28.39 6.20 -4.53
CA ASN A 380 -27.72 5.77 -5.75
C ASN A 380 -27.52 4.24 -5.82
N GLU A 381 -27.13 3.60 -4.73
CA GLU A 381 -26.97 2.13 -4.65
C GLU A 381 -28.29 1.38 -4.85
N GLN A 382 -29.40 1.97 -4.40
CA GLN A 382 -30.74 1.38 -4.56
C GLN A 382 -31.42 1.78 -5.88
N GLY A 383 -30.83 2.69 -6.67
CA GLY A 383 -31.43 3.20 -7.90
C GLY A 383 -32.66 4.07 -7.67
N VAL A 384 -32.73 4.73 -6.51
CA VAL A 384 -33.87 5.52 -6.05
C VAL A 384 -33.52 7.00 -6.11
N SER A 385 -34.40 7.84 -6.66
CA SER A 385 -34.21 9.30 -6.69
C SER A 385 -34.49 9.97 -5.35
N ASP A 386 -35.48 9.45 -4.62
CA ASP A 386 -36.01 10.08 -3.41
C ASP A 386 -35.56 9.34 -2.15
N VAL A 387 -35.02 10.09 -1.19
CA VAL A 387 -34.50 9.56 0.07
C VAL A 387 -35.59 8.89 0.92
N SER A 388 -36.85 9.29 0.77
CA SER A 388 -37.99 8.68 1.47
C SER A 388 -38.30 7.25 1.02
N SER A 389 -37.97 6.91 -0.23
CA SER A 389 -38.17 5.57 -0.80
C SER A 389 -37.00 4.60 -0.55
N ILE A 390 -35.99 5.01 0.23
CA ILE A 390 -34.89 4.14 0.62
C ILE A 390 -35.43 2.94 1.41
N ASN A 391 -35.14 1.73 0.90
CA ASN A 391 -35.40 0.50 1.61
C ASN A 391 -34.37 0.33 2.74
N THR A 392 -34.80 0.61 3.97
CA THR A 392 -33.96 0.54 5.17
C THR A 392 -33.52 -0.88 5.50
N ALA A 393 -34.33 -1.90 5.21
CA ALA A 393 -33.97 -3.29 5.46
C ALA A 393 -32.82 -3.74 4.55
N ALA A 394 -32.90 -3.40 3.25
CA ALA A 394 -31.82 -3.68 2.30
C ALA A 394 -30.52 -2.94 2.68
N MET A 395 -30.64 -1.71 3.16
CA MET A 395 -29.51 -0.89 3.61
C MET A 395 -28.79 -1.52 4.83
N VAL A 396 -29.52 -1.94 5.86
CA VAL A 396 -28.94 -2.56 7.06
C VAL A 396 -28.23 -3.88 6.73
N ASP A 397 -28.82 -4.70 5.84
CA ASP A 397 -28.19 -5.94 5.37
C ASP A 397 -26.83 -5.68 4.69
N MET A 398 -26.73 -4.61 3.88
CA MET A 398 -25.47 -4.26 3.22
C MET A 398 -24.33 -3.95 4.20
N TRP A 399 -24.62 -3.35 5.35
CA TRP A 399 -23.58 -2.94 6.31
C TRP A 399 -23.21 -4.01 7.32
N GLN A 400 -24.11 -4.97 7.56
CA GLN A 400 -23.81 -6.15 8.38
C GLN A 400 -23.07 -7.24 7.59
N LYS A 401 -22.95 -7.09 6.27
CA LYS A 401 -22.16 -8.00 5.43
C LYS A 401 -20.69 -7.98 5.82
N GLU A 402 -20.17 -9.18 5.97
CA GLU A 402 -18.76 -9.40 6.22
C GLU A 402 -17.95 -9.05 4.98
N THR A 403 -17.00 -8.14 5.13
CA THR A 403 -16.13 -7.67 4.05
C THR A 403 -14.78 -8.37 4.11
N ARG A 404 -14.18 -8.48 5.30
CA ARG A 404 -12.84 -9.08 5.47
C ARG A 404 -12.70 -9.95 6.69
N ARG A 405 -11.90 -11.01 6.53
CA ARG A 405 -11.44 -11.90 7.60
C ARG A 405 -9.95 -11.79 7.78
N TYR A 406 -9.54 -11.45 8.99
CA TYR A 406 -8.14 -11.38 9.43
C TYR A 406 -7.88 -12.59 10.33
N MET A 407 -7.20 -13.60 9.79
CA MET A 407 -6.89 -14.85 10.50
C MET A 407 -5.51 -14.75 11.14
N PHE A 408 -5.42 -14.92 12.46
CA PHE A 408 -4.15 -14.88 13.19
C PHE A 408 -3.55 -16.26 13.45
N HIS A 409 -4.40 -17.27 13.65
CA HIS A 409 -4.05 -18.67 13.87
C HIS A 409 -5.13 -19.57 13.29
N PRO A 410 -4.81 -20.72 12.65
CA PRO A 410 -3.48 -21.33 12.51
C PRO A 410 -2.59 -20.73 11.41
N SER A 411 -3.18 -20.12 10.39
CA SER A 411 -2.48 -19.37 9.34
C SER A 411 -2.69 -17.87 9.51
N LYS A 412 -1.62 -17.08 9.30
CA LYS A 412 -1.66 -15.62 9.33
C LYS A 412 -2.02 -15.09 7.95
N LEU A 413 -3.31 -14.94 7.65
CA LEU A 413 -3.74 -14.48 6.32
C LEU A 413 -4.91 -13.50 6.41
N VAL A 414 -5.11 -12.72 5.35
CA VAL A 414 -6.29 -11.87 5.17
C VAL A 414 -7.07 -12.39 3.99
N ARG A 415 -8.36 -12.64 4.19
CA ARG A 415 -9.29 -13.03 3.13
C ARG A 415 -10.33 -11.96 2.93
N ASP A 416 -10.43 -11.46 1.71
CA ASP A 416 -11.54 -10.64 1.26
C ASP A 416 -12.72 -11.55 0.89
N VAL A 417 -13.86 -11.32 1.53
CA VAL A 417 -15.08 -12.10 1.30
C VAL A 417 -15.79 -11.64 0.03
N LYS A 418 -15.66 -10.36 -0.36
CA LYS A 418 -16.31 -9.79 -1.55
C LYS A 418 -15.63 -10.27 -2.83
N THR A 419 -14.31 -10.22 -2.87
CA THR A 419 -13.51 -10.57 -4.07
C THR A 419 -13.00 -12.00 -4.06
N GLY A 420 -12.97 -12.65 -2.88
CA GLY A 420 -12.37 -13.97 -2.71
C GLY A 420 -10.83 -13.96 -2.65
N LEU A 421 -10.18 -12.78 -2.73
CA LEU A 421 -8.74 -12.66 -2.68
C LEU A 421 -8.19 -13.04 -1.30
N GLU A 422 -7.12 -13.84 -1.28
CA GLU A 422 -6.41 -14.25 -0.07
C GLU A 422 -4.97 -13.72 -0.10
N LEU A 423 -4.61 -12.92 0.90
CA LEU A 423 -3.26 -12.40 1.10
C LEU A 423 -2.57 -13.15 2.24
N PRO A 424 -1.40 -13.77 2.00
CA PRO A 424 -0.72 -14.61 2.98
C PRO A 424 0.04 -13.82 4.05
N ASP A 425 0.16 -12.50 3.93
CA ASP A 425 0.89 -11.67 4.89
C ASP A 425 -0.05 -10.71 5.62
N LEU A 426 -0.58 -11.18 6.75
CA LEU A 426 -1.42 -10.40 7.65
C LEU A 426 -0.74 -9.10 8.13
N ASN A 427 0.54 -9.15 8.47
CA ASN A 427 1.24 -8.01 9.07
C ASN A 427 1.41 -6.89 8.03
N SER A 428 1.78 -7.25 6.80
CA SER A 428 1.86 -6.31 5.69
C SER A 428 0.53 -5.59 5.45
N VAL A 429 -0.59 -6.30 5.51
CA VAL A 429 -1.93 -5.70 5.39
C VAL A 429 -2.21 -4.73 6.53
N LEU A 430 -1.93 -5.12 7.78
CA LEU A 430 -2.09 -4.24 8.96
C LEU A 430 -1.12 -3.03 8.95
N ASP A 431 -0.02 -3.14 8.22
CA ASP A 431 0.90 -2.04 7.93
C ASP A 431 0.44 -1.13 6.78
N GLY A 432 -0.79 -1.30 6.30
CA GLY A 432 -1.43 -0.43 5.32
C GLY A 432 -1.26 -0.87 3.87
N ASN A 433 -0.74 -2.07 3.59
CA ASN A 433 -0.65 -2.61 2.23
C ASN A 433 -1.98 -3.26 1.80
N ILE A 434 -3.04 -2.44 1.72
CA ILE A 434 -4.41 -2.87 1.34
C ILE A 434 -4.71 -2.64 -0.15
N GLU A 435 -3.74 -2.16 -0.93
CA GLU A 435 -3.93 -1.76 -2.34
C GLU A 435 -4.43 -2.91 -3.22
N ALA A 436 -3.86 -4.12 -3.07
CA ALA A 436 -4.33 -5.29 -3.79
C ALA A 436 -5.81 -5.62 -3.53
N LEU A 437 -6.29 -5.39 -2.29
CA LEU A 437 -7.69 -5.62 -1.92
C LEU A 437 -8.59 -4.54 -2.53
N ILE A 438 -8.14 -3.29 -2.55
CA ILE A 438 -8.86 -2.16 -3.17
C ILE A 438 -9.00 -2.39 -4.67
N VAL A 439 -7.89 -2.68 -5.36
CA VAL A 439 -7.86 -2.91 -6.81
C VAL A 439 -8.72 -4.10 -7.20
N ALA A 440 -8.62 -5.22 -6.47
CA ALA A 440 -9.46 -6.38 -6.71
C ALA A 440 -10.95 -6.03 -6.63
N HIS A 441 -11.36 -5.23 -5.64
CA HIS A 441 -12.74 -4.83 -5.48
C HIS A 441 -13.24 -3.89 -6.58
N ILE A 442 -12.41 -2.94 -7.02
CA ILE A 442 -12.74 -2.06 -8.15
C ILE A 442 -12.93 -2.88 -9.43
N ASN A 443 -12.03 -3.83 -9.70
CA ASN A 443 -12.11 -4.70 -10.87
C ASN A 443 -13.37 -5.59 -10.85
N THR A 444 -13.72 -6.19 -9.70
CA THR A 444 -14.95 -6.99 -9.56
C THR A 444 -16.21 -6.16 -9.79
N ARG A 445 -16.23 -4.90 -9.35
CA ARG A 445 -17.38 -4.01 -9.64
C ARG A 445 -17.52 -3.75 -11.13
N GLN A 446 -16.43 -3.48 -11.83
CA GLN A 446 -16.47 -3.24 -13.27
C GLN A 446 -16.88 -4.45 -14.10
N SER A 447 -16.40 -5.65 -13.75
CA SER A 447 -16.83 -6.86 -14.44
C SER A 447 -18.34 -7.07 -14.35
N ASN A 448 -18.95 -6.69 -13.22
CA ASN A 448 -20.40 -6.79 -13.01
C ASN A 448 -21.20 -5.72 -13.78
N PHE A 449 -20.58 -4.60 -14.17
CA PHE A 449 -21.21 -3.57 -15.01
C PHE A 449 -21.14 -3.88 -16.52
N THR A 450 -20.28 -4.81 -16.92
CA THR A 450 -20.05 -5.15 -18.34
C THR A 450 -20.86 -6.37 -18.81
N ILE A 451 -21.62 -6.99 -17.90
CA ILE A 451 -22.58 -8.08 -18.14
C ILE A 451 -23.98 -7.49 -18.03
#